data_AF-A0A9P6XD80-F1
#
_entry.id   AF-A0A9P6XD80-F1
#
_cell.length_a   1.000
_cell.length_b   1.000
_cell.length_c   1.000
_cell.angle_alpha   90.00
_cell.angle_beta   90.00
_cell.angle_gamma   90.00
#
_symmetry.space_group_name_H-M   'P 1'
#
loop_
_entity.id
_entity.type
_entity.pdbx_description
1 polymer ?
#
loop_
_entity_poly.entity_id
_entity_poly.type
_entity_poly.pdbx_seq_one_letter_code
_entity_poly.pdbx_strand_id
1 'polypeptide(L)'
;MGERIFFHSRSKVKMLYLKFITLVFVAILELVSADVTSISECPKLAARTSAAKDVTDLRIDDIEVIAALGDSAIAGFAMMGINSEKKTGMIDTKYVREFRGSSYVIGGDTGAITLANFIKHYNPNVYGASTSSHLATLCYGPFCIPPMSLYKPNIDKLNAAQSGGMAMNLNYELDYLIPRMKAHFLFSKGNFTAWKMITIQIGSNDQCTSCSNFAAEYATPEAYGKYIEAAIERIRKEIPNTVVNLLGNYKVLDIYYRTVNETDYCKNVTLTFAYENSV
;
A
#
# COMPACT_ATOMS: atom_id res chain seq x y z
N MET A 1 -27.53 73.74 -4.10
CA MET A 1 -27.71 72.38 -4.66
C MET A 1 -26.73 71.46 -3.98
N GLY A 2 -27.21 70.34 -3.42
CA GLY A 2 -26.34 69.33 -2.80
C GLY A 2 -27.10 68.45 -1.81
N GLU A 3 -27.89 67.51 -2.33
CA GLU A 3 -28.39 66.36 -1.55
C GLU A 3 -27.22 65.44 -1.18
N ARG A 4 -27.19 64.93 0.06
CA ARG A 4 -26.36 63.78 0.46
C ARG A 4 -27.27 62.63 0.88
N ILE A 5 -27.19 61.54 0.14
CA ILE A 5 -27.84 60.25 0.40
C ILE A 5 -27.03 59.49 1.46
N PHE A 6 -27.69 59.00 2.51
CA PHE A 6 -27.14 58.06 3.48
C PHE A 6 -27.07 56.64 2.88
N PHE A 7 -25.88 56.04 2.83
CA PHE A 7 -25.70 54.60 2.68
C PHE A 7 -24.90 54.07 3.88
N HIS A 8 -25.54 53.34 4.79
CA HIS A 8 -24.81 52.44 5.68
C HIS A 8 -25.63 51.25 6.19
N SER A 9 -24.94 50.11 6.28
CA SER A 9 -25.33 48.87 6.99
C SER A 9 -26.12 47.78 6.25
N ARG A 10 -25.64 47.32 5.09
CA ARG A 10 -26.00 45.99 4.54
C ARG A 10 -24.82 45.00 4.46
N SER A 11 -23.58 45.46 4.59
CA SER A 11 -22.36 44.64 4.37
C SER A 11 -22.01 43.74 5.56
N LYS A 12 -22.09 44.25 6.80
CA LYS A 12 -21.73 43.48 8.00
C LYS A 12 -22.68 42.31 8.28
N VAL A 13 -23.98 42.49 8.01
CA VAL A 13 -25.00 41.43 8.20
C VAL A 13 -24.79 40.28 7.22
N LYS A 14 -24.50 40.56 5.94
CA LYS A 14 -24.20 39.52 4.93
C LYS A 14 -22.96 38.71 5.28
N MET A 15 -21.92 39.35 5.81
CA MET A 15 -20.67 38.67 6.17
C MET A 15 -20.83 37.79 7.42
N LEU A 16 -21.66 38.22 8.39
CA LEU A 16 -22.00 37.41 9.56
C LEU A 16 -22.85 36.19 9.16
N TYR A 17 -23.84 36.39 8.29
CA TYR A 17 -24.71 35.33 7.77
C TYR A 17 -23.91 34.29 6.96
N LEU A 18 -22.96 34.74 6.14
CA LEU A 18 -22.11 33.86 5.35
C LEU A 18 -21.19 33.00 6.23
N LYS A 19 -20.61 33.59 7.30
CA LYS A 19 -19.80 32.86 8.30
C LYS A 19 -20.63 31.87 9.11
N PHE A 20 -21.86 32.22 9.45
CA PHE A 20 -22.78 31.33 10.17
C PHE A 20 -23.22 30.16 9.28
N ILE A 21 -23.50 30.40 8.00
CA ILE A 21 -23.81 29.34 7.03
C ILE A 21 -22.62 28.41 6.81
N THR A 22 -21.38 28.93 6.72
CA THR A 22 -20.20 28.07 6.61
C THR A 22 -19.96 27.24 7.87
N LEU A 23 -20.13 27.82 9.06
CA LEU A 23 -20.05 27.10 10.34
C LEU A 23 -21.11 26.01 10.47
N VAL A 24 -22.36 26.30 10.08
CA VAL A 24 -23.45 25.30 10.07
C VAL A 24 -23.18 24.21 9.03
N PHE A 25 -22.67 24.55 7.84
CA PHE A 25 -22.29 23.54 6.84
C PHE A 25 -21.13 22.66 7.30
N VAL A 26 -20.11 23.22 7.96
CA VAL A 26 -18.98 22.45 8.51
C VAL A 26 -19.45 21.57 9.67
N ALA A 27 -20.27 22.08 10.58
CA ALA A 27 -20.85 21.28 11.66
C ALA A 27 -21.76 20.16 11.15
N ILE A 28 -22.51 20.40 10.06
CA ILE A 28 -23.32 19.36 9.40
C ILE A 28 -22.43 18.35 8.66
N LEU A 29 -21.31 18.77 8.05
CA LEU A 29 -20.35 17.86 7.42
C LEU A 29 -19.66 16.95 8.45
N GLU A 30 -19.31 17.48 9.64
CA GLU A 30 -18.78 16.70 10.76
C GLU A 30 -19.81 15.73 11.37
N LEU A 31 -21.12 16.01 11.23
CA LEU A 31 -22.21 15.11 11.62
C LEU A 31 -22.41 13.93 10.64
N VAL A 32 -21.76 13.94 9.47
CA VAL A 32 -21.89 12.89 8.43
C VAL A 32 -20.68 11.95 8.40
N SER A 33 -19.60 12.25 9.13
CA SER A 33 -18.53 11.27 9.37
C SER A 33 -18.96 10.31 10.48
N ALA A 34 -19.51 9.16 10.10
CA ALA A 34 -19.68 8.05 11.03
C ALA A 34 -18.31 7.44 11.30
N ASP A 35 -17.69 7.80 12.42
CA ASP A 35 -16.52 7.10 12.92
C ASP A 35 -16.95 5.70 13.39
N VAL A 36 -16.53 4.67 12.66
CA VAL A 36 -16.85 3.28 12.96
C VAL A 36 -15.61 2.49 13.33
N THR A 37 -15.78 1.47 14.17
CA THR A 37 -14.67 0.63 14.63
C THR A 37 -14.40 -0.58 13.71
N SER A 38 -15.39 -0.94 12.88
CA SER A 38 -15.29 -2.04 11.92
C SER A 38 -15.85 -1.64 10.56
N ILE A 39 -15.24 -2.16 9.49
CA ILE A 39 -15.74 -1.98 8.12
C ILE A 39 -17.18 -2.49 7.94
N SER A 40 -17.61 -3.46 8.76
CA SER A 40 -18.98 -3.98 8.72
C SER A 40 -20.05 -2.96 9.11
N GLU A 41 -19.65 -1.92 9.85
CA GLU A 41 -20.52 -0.85 10.31
C GLU A 41 -20.58 0.32 9.30
N CYS A 42 -19.72 0.32 8.28
CA CYS A 42 -19.77 1.33 7.24
C CYS A 42 -21.08 1.23 6.44
N PRO A 43 -21.65 2.38 6.00
CA PRO A 43 -22.86 2.38 5.19
C PRO A 43 -22.61 1.71 3.84
N LYS A 44 -23.62 0.97 3.36
CA LYS A 44 -23.59 0.40 2.01
C LYS A 44 -23.57 1.52 0.95
N LEU A 45 -22.82 1.30 -0.12
CA LEU A 45 -22.85 2.17 -1.28
C LEU A 45 -24.13 1.96 -2.08
N ALA A 46 -24.68 3.04 -2.64
CA ALA A 46 -25.78 2.96 -3.58
C ALA A 46 -25.34 2.18 -4.82
N ALA A 47 -26.17 1.26 -5.29
CA ALA A 47 -25.86 0.41 -6.44
C ALA A 47 -25.51 1.25 -7.68
N ARG A 48 -24.49 0.81 -8.44
CA ARG A 48 -24.17 1.38 -9.74
C ARG A 48 -25.31 1.14 -10.73
N THR A 49 -25.66 2.16 -11.50
CA THR A 49 -26.54 2.01 -12.69
C THR A 49 -25.74 1.84 -13.98
N SER A 50 -24.45 2.18 -13.96
CA SER A 50 -23.49 2.00 -15.07
C SER A 50 -22.08 1.79 -14.54
N ALA A 51 -21.20 1.23 -15.37
CA ALA A 51 -19.77 1.13 -15.07
C ALA A 51 -19.12 2.50 -14.88
N ALA A 52 -18.04 2.55 -14.11
CA ALA A 52 -17.25 3.78 -13.93
C ALA A 52 -16.68 4.24 -15.27
N LYS A 53 -16.84 5.53 -15.56
CA LYS A 53 -16.40 6.12 -16.84
C LYS A 53 -14.88 6.27 -16.92
N ASP A 54 -14.31 6.81 -15.84
CA ASP A 54 -12.89 7.08 -15.70
C ASP A 54 -12.52 7.16 -14.20
N VAL A 55 -11.27 7.50 -13.90
CA VAL A 55 -10.76 7.58 -12.52
C VAL A 55 -11.50 8.59 -11.63
N THR A 56 -12.13 9.62 -12.20
CA THR A 56 -12.86 10.65 -11.44
C THR A 56 -14.26 10.20 -11.00
N ASP A 57 -14.78 9.14 -11.60
CA ASP A 57 -16.06 8.49 -11.25
C ASP A 57 -15.85 7.19 -10.46
N LEU A 58 -14.60 6.80 -10.19
CA LEU A 58 -14.29 5.50 -9.61
C LEU A 58 -14.64 5.44 -8.12
N ARG A 59 -15.31 4.36 -7.73
CA ARG A 59 -15.63 4.02 -6.34
C ARG A 59 -14.96 2.71 -5.96
N ILE A 60 -14.91 2.45 -4.66
CA ILE A 60 -14.27 1.24 -4.13
C ILE A 60 -14.99 -0.04 -4.57
N ASP A 61 -16.31 0.01 -4.83
CA ASP A 61 -17.09 -1.12 -5.35
C ASP A 61 -16.90 -1.39 -6.85
N ASP A 62 -16.22 -0.49 -7.58
CA ASP A 62 -15.87 -0.71 -8.99
C ASP A 62 -14.55 -1.49 -9.15
N ILE A 63 -13.74 -1.60 -8.10
CA ILE A 63 -12.47 -2.32 -8.14
C ILE A 63 -12.75 -3.83 -8.19
N GLU A 64 -12.52 -4.45 -9.34
CA GLU A 64 -12.70 -5.89 -9.54
C GLU A 64 -11.42 -6.68 -9.27
N VAL A 65 -10.25 -6.04 -9.37
CA VAL A 65 -8.95 -6.66 -9.12
C VAL A 65 -8.09 -5.79 -8.22
N ILE A 66 -7.55 -6.39 -7.17
CA ILE A 66 -6.50 -5.80 -6.34
C ILE A 66 -5.19 -6.55 -6.56
N ALA A 67 -4.10 -5.81 -6.68
CA ALA A 67 -2.75 -6.35 -6.83
C ALA A 67 -1.74 -5.48 -6.05
N ALA A 68 -0.58 -6.04 -5.76
CA ALA A 68 0.46 -5.33 -5.02
C ALA A 68 1.86 -5.68 -5.53
N LEU A 69 2.72 -4.66 -5.59
CA LEU A 69 4.15 -4.75 -5.86
C LEU A 69 4.90 -4.16 -4.67
N GLY A 70 6.05 -4.70 -4.30
CA GLY A 70 6.82 -4.14 -3.20
C GLY A 70 7.83 -5.07 -2.54
N ASP A 71 8.29 -4.64 -1.38
CA ASP A 71 9.27 -5.39 -0.60
C ASP A 71 8.65 -6.24 0.52
N SER A 72 9.47 -6.60 1.51
CA SER A 72 9.10 -7.32 2.73
C SER A 72 7.88 -6.73 3.45
N ALA A 73 7.65 -5.42 3.39
CA ALA A 73 6.51 -4.78 4.06
C ALA A 73 5.18 -5.22 3.44
N ILE A 74 5.06 -5.22 2.12
CA ILE A 74 3.86 -5.72 1.41
C ILE A 74 3.82 -7.25 1.41
N ALA A 75 4.96 -7.94 1.41
CA ALA A 75 5.00 -9.39 1.54
C ALA A 75 4.49 -9.89 2.91
N GLY A 76 4.43 -9.01 3.92
CA GLY A 76 4.03 -9.37 5.28
C GLY A 76 5.12 -10.16 6.02
N PHE A 77 6.39 -9.87 5.73
CA PHE A 77 7.51 -10.55 6.36
C PHE A 77 7.54 -10.29 7.87
N ALA A 78 7.60 -11.36 8.65
CA ALA A 78 7.71 -11.34 10.12
C ALA A 78 6.65 -10.48 10.85
N MET A 79 5.53 -10.15 10.20
CA MET A 79 4.56 -9.19 10.74
C MET A 79 3.81 -9.68 11.99
N MET A 80 3.81 -10.99 12.26
CA MET A 80 3.28 -11.57 13.49
C MET A 80 4.24 -11.46 14.68
N GLY A 81 5.40 -10.82 14.48
CA GLY A 81 6.42 -10.63 15.50
C GLY A 81 7.25 -11.87 15.77
N ILE A 82 8.28 -11.66 16.59
CA ILE A 82 9.17 -12.72 17.09
C ILE A 82 8.84 -12.90 18.57
N ASN A 83 8.47 -14.11 18.99
CA ASN A 83 8.32 -14.38 20.43
C ASN A 83 9.73 -14.46 21.05
N SER A 84 10.07 -13.40 21.80
CA SER A 84 11.37 -13.18 22.43
C SER A 84 11.66 -14.13 23.59
N GLU A 85 10.65 -14.79 24.17
CA GLU A 85 10.82 -15.74 25.28
C GLU A 85 11.53 -17.03 24.85
N LYS A 86 11.37 -17.44 23.60
CA LYS A 86 11.92 -18.72 23.11
C LYS A 86 13.40 -18.64 22.69
N LYS A 87 14.03 -17.45 22.68
CA LYS A 87 15.45 -17.21 22.32
C LYS A 87 15.95 -17.87 21.02
N THR A 88 15.07 -18.37 20.15
CA THR A 88 15.48 -19.06 18.91
C THR A 88 15.78 -18.09 17.76
N GLY A 89 15.49 -16.79 17.90
CA GLY A 89 15.78 -15.77 16.88
C GLY A 89 15.23 -16.15 15.50
N MET A 90 15.90 -15.75 14.41
CA MET A 90 15.52 -16.10 13.02
C MET A 90 15.77 -17.59 12.66
N ILE A 91 16.23 -18.42 13.59
CA ILE A 91 16.51 -19.85 13.34
C ILE A 91 15.22 -20.67 13.29
N ASP A 92 14.15 -20.20 13.95
CA ASP A 92 12.85 -20.83 13.82
C ASP A 92 12.13 -20.32 12.55
N THR A 93 11.87 -21.26 11.64
CA THR A 93 11.19 -21.03 10.36
C THR A 93 9.85 -20.31 10.47
N LYS A 94 9.23 -20.26 11.66
CA LYS A 94 8.02 -19.48 11.92
C LYS A 94 8.24 -17.96 11.93
N TYR A 95 9.46 -17.49 12.15
CA TYR A 95 9.82 -16.06 12.19
C TYR A 95 10.39 -15.51 10.89
N VAL A 96 10.64 -16.39 9.90
CA VAL A 96 11.08 -16.02 8.54
C VAL A 96 9.96 -16.29 7.53
N ARG A 97 8.72 -15.98 7.91
CA ARG A 97 7.53 -16.16 7.08
C ARG A 97 7.02 -14.84 6.52
N GLU A 98 6.47 -14.92 5.33
CA GLU A 98 5.64 -13.88 4.70
C GLU A 98 4.18 -14.22 4.99
N PHE A 99 3.54 -13.43 5.86
CA PHE A 99 2.13 -13.54 6.22
C PHE A 99 1.25 -12.86 5.17
N ARG A 100 1.30 -13.40 3.95
CA ARG A 100 0.62 -12.87 2.75
C ARG A 100 -0.85 -12.57 2.99
N GLY A 101 -1.57 -13.44 3.69
CA GLY A 101 -2.99 -13.27 3.97
C GLY A 101 -3.33 -12.17 4.97
N SER A 102 -2.34 -11.67 5.73
CA SER A 102 -2.47 -10.54 6.67
C SER A 102 -1.78 -9.25 6.20
N SER A 103 -1.21 -9.25 4.98
CA SER A 103 -0.58 -8.06 4.39
C SER A 103 -1.57 -6.89 4.34
N TYR A 104 -1.18 -5.74 4.89
CA TYR A 104 -2.07 -4.58 5.07
C TYR A 104 -2.69 -4.06 3.76
N VAL A 105 -2.05 -4.31 2.61
CA VAL A 105 -2.56 -3.93 1.29
C VAL A 105 -3.47 -5.01 0.72
N ILE A 106 -3.01 -6.26 0.68
CA ILE A 106 -3.58 -7.29 -0.21
C ILE A 106 -3.93 -8.61 0.49
N GLY A 107 -3.80 -8.68 1.82
CA GLY A 107 -4.20 -9.86 2.58
C GLY A 107 -5.71 -10.09 2.57
N GLY A 108 -6.14 -11.32 2.31
CA GLY A 108 -7.55 -11.73 2.24
C GLY A 108 -7.96 -12.74 3.31
N ASP A 109 -7.12 -12.99 4.31
CA ASP A 109 -7.49 -13.88 5.42
C ASP A 109 -8.65 -13.27 6.22
N THR A 110 -9.50 -14.13 6.78
CA THR A 110 -10.67 -13.70 7.53
C THR A 110 -10.23 -12.93 8.78
N GLY A 111 -10.79 -11.74 9.00
CA GLY A 111 -10.47 -10.88 10.14
C GLY A 111 -9.20 -10.03 9.96
N ALA A 112 -8.45 -10.19 8.86
CA ALA A 112 -7.32 -9.30 8.58
C ALA A 112 -7.81 -7.89 8.23
N ILE A 113 -7.21 -6.87 8.86
CA ILE A 113 -7.51 -5.46 8.60
C ILE A 113 -6.64 -5.01 7.42
N THR A 114 -7.19 -5.12 6.22
CA THR A 114 -6.44 -4.90 4.97
C THR A 114 -7.28 -4.14 3.96
N LEU A 115 -6.61 -3.43 3.04
CA LEU A 115 -7.28 -2.76 1.92
C LEU A 115 -8.06 -3.76 1.05
N ALA A 116 -7.52 -4.96 0.81
CA ALA A 116 -8.25 -6.03 0.11
C ALA A 116 -9.56 -6.43 0.81
N ASN A 117 -9.57 -6.61 2.13
CA ASN A 117 -10.80 -6.94 2.86
C ASN A 117 -11.77 -5.75 2.93
N PHE A 118 -11.26 -4.51 2.95
CA PHE A 118 -12.10 -3.32 2.83
C PHE A 118 -12.76 -3.21 1.46
N ILE A 119 -12.04 -3.46 0.37
CA ILE A 119 -12.64 -3.53 -0.98
C ILE A 119 -13.65 -4.68 -1.05
N LYS A 120 -13.30 -5.86 -0.50
CA LYS A 120 -14.18 -7.04 -0.49
C LYS A 120 -15.51 -6.80 0.22
N HIS A 121 -15.54 -5.93 1.22
CA HIS A 121 -16.79 -5.52 1.88
C HIS A 121 -17.77 -4.88 0.89
N TYR A 122 -17.26 -4.05 -0.03
CA TYR A 122 -18.08 -3.33 -1.03
C TYR A 122 -18.23 -4.08 -2.35
N ASN A 123 -17.23 -4.89 -2.74
CA ASN A 123 -17.27 -5.80 -3.88
C ASN A 123 -16.85 -7.22 -3.45
N PRO A 124 -17.81 -8.09 -3.09
CA PRO A 124 -17.52 -9.46 -2.65
C PRO A 124 -16.78 -10.33 -3.68
N ASN A 125 -16.78 -9.93 -4.95
CA ASN A 125 -16.17 -10.66 -6.06
C ASN A 125 -14.76 -10.17 -6.39
N VAL A 126 -14.21 -9.20 -5.65
CA VAL A 126 -12.85 -8.69 -5.89
C VAL A 126 -11.83 -9.84 -5.90
N TYR A 127 -11.01 -9.88 -6.95
CA TYR A 127 -9.97 -10.90 -7.12
C TYR A 127 -8.59 -10.36 -6.79
N GLY A 128 -7.71 -11.25 -6.30
CA GLY A 128 -6.27 -10.99 -6.19
C GLY A 128 -5.71 -10.99 -4.77
N ALA A 129 -6.58 -10.95 -3.76
CA ALA A 129 -6.18 -10.99 -2.36
C ALA A 129 -5.41 -12.29 -2.03
N SER A 130 -4.25 -12.15 -1.38
CA SER A 130 -3.40 -13.27 -0.96
C SER A 130 -3.93 -13.93 0.31
N THR A 131 -3.51 -15.16 0.60
CA THR A 131 -4.01 -15.94 1.76
C THR A 131 -2.89 -16.63 2.53
N SER A 132 -3.11 -16.94 3.80
CA SER A 132 -2.17 -17.73 4.61
C SER A 132 -0.75 -17.14 4.68
N SER A 133 0.25 -17.99 4.97
CA SER A 133 1.67 -17.60 5.00
C SER A 133 2.56 -18.70 4.43
N HIS A 134 3.74 -18.32 3.94
CA HIS A 134 4.79 -19.26 3.54
C HIS A 134 6.17 -18.75 3.98
N LEU A 135 7.20 -19.57 3.82
CA LEU A 135 8.59 -19.14 4.03
C LEU A 135 8.92 -17.98 3.10
N ALA A 136 9.65 -17.00 3.61
CA ALA A 136 9.98 -15.80 2.86
C ALA A 136 10.61 -16.12 1.51
N THR A 137 10.13 -15.41 0.48
CA THR A 137 10.79 -15.37 -0.81
C THR A 137 11.79 -14.21 -0.83
N LEU A 138 12.97 -14.44 -1.39
CA LEU A 138 14.06 -13.46 -1.40
C LEU A 138 14.40 -13.05 -2.83
N CYS A 139 14.41 -11.75 -3.05
CA CYS A 139 14.88 -11.10 -4.26
C CYS A 139 15.47 -9.76 -3.84
N TYR A 140 16.76 -9.55 -4.05
CA TYR A 140 17.46 -8.35 -3.61
C TYR A 140 18.37 -7.84 -4.74
N GLY A 141 17.95 -6.75 -5.37
CA GLY A 141 18.65 -6.20 -6.52
C GLY A 141 18.87 -7.26 -7.61
N PRO A 142 20.10 -7.53 -8.07
CA PRO A 142 20.33 -8.57 -9.09
C PRO A 142 20.17 -10.02 -8.55
N PHE A 143 20.01 -10.22 -7.24
CA PHE A 143 19.97 -11.54 -6.61
C PHE A 143 18.53 -12.03 -6.38
N CYS A 144 17.86 -12.45 -7.44
CA CYS A 144 16.54 -13.07 -7.40
C CYS A 144 16.63 -14.54 -7.84
N ILE A 145 17.42 -15.32 -7.08
CA ILE A 145 17.89 -16.64 -7.49
C ILE A 145 16.94 -17.74 -6.97
N PRO A 146 16.41 -18.62 -7.85
CA PRO A 146 15.67 -19.81 -7.43
C PRO A 146 16.53 -20.76 -6.56
N PRO A 147 15.95 -21.45 -5.57
CA PRO A 147 14.53 -21.52 -5.26
C PRO A 147 14.02 -20.38 -4.37
N MET A 148 14.90 -19.49 -3.88
CA MET A 148 14.55 -18.47 -2.89
C MET A 148 13.62 -17.40 -3.46
N SER A 149 13.73 -17.07 -4.75
CA SER A 149 12.85 -16.11 -5.42
C SER A 149 11.53 -16.71 -5.95
N LEU A 150 11.29 -18.01 -5.76
CA LEU A 150 10.11 -18.67 -6.33
C LEU A 150 8.83 -18.32 -5.58
N TYR A 151 7.94 -17.60 -6.27
CA TYR A 151 6.56 -17.35 -5.84
C TYR A 151 5.81 -18.63 -5.46
N LYS A 152 4.78 -18.46 -4.63
CA LYS A 152 3.77 -19.46 -4.24
C LYS A 152 2.40 -19.04 -4.77
N PRO A 153 2.14 -19.21 -6.08
CA PRO A 153 0.89 -18.86 -6.77
C PRO A 153 -0.43 -19.07 -6.02
N ASN A 154 -0.58 -20.18 -5.29
CA ASN A 154 -1.84 -20.50 -4.62
C ASN A 154 -2.09 -19.64 -3.38
N ILE A 155 -1.02 -19.12 -2.78
CA ILE A 155 -1.01 -18.26 -1.59
C ILE A 155 -0.88 -16.79 -2.01
N ASP A 156 0.10 -16.47 -2.86
CA ASP A 156 0.47 -15.11 -3.22
C ASP A 156 -0.60 -14.42 -4.07
N LYS A 157 -1.37 -15.17 -4.86
CA LYS A 157 -2.39 -14.63 -5.78
C LYS A 157 -1.82 -13.49 -6.64
N LEU A 158 -2.19 -12.22 -6.39
CA LEU A 158 -1.67 -11.03 -7.08
C LEU A 158 -0.81 -10.12 -6.18
N ASN A 159 -0.36 -10.65 -5.03
CA ASN A 159 0.73 -10.07 -4.25
C ASN A 159 2.08 -10.51 -4.86
N ALA A 160 2.71 -9.63 -5.63
CA ALA A 160 3.99 -9.89 -6.27
C ALA A 160 5.18 -9.40 -5.44
N ALA A 161 4.95 -8.81 -4.27
CA ALA A 161 6.02 -8.29 -3.43
C ALA A 161 6.98 -9.40 -2.98
N GLN A 162 8.27 -9.11 -2.82
CA GLN A 162 9.25 -10.07 -2.32
C GLN A 162 10.13 -9.46 -1.23
N SER A 163 10.46 -10.24 -0.21
CA SER A 163 11.38 -9.78 0.83
C SER A 163 12.76 -9.46 0.21
N GLY A 164 13.30 -8.30 0.57
CA GLY A 164 14.52 -7.74 -0.02
C GLY A 164 14.32 -6.93 -1.30
N GLY A 165 13.10 -6.89 -1.87
CA GLY A 165 12.83 -6.22 -3.14
C GLY A 165 13.29 -4.76 -3.14
N MET A 166 14.02 -4.37 -4.18
CA MET A 166 14.41 -2.99 -4.48
C MET A 166 13.58 -2.45 -5.64
N ALA A 167 13.58 -1.14 -5.88
CA ALA A 167 12.82 -0.56 -6.99
C ALA A 167 13.19 -1.19 -8.35
N MET A 168 14.46 -1.57 -8.55
CA MET A 168 14.92 -2.28 -9.75
C MET A 168 14.23 -3.63 -9.99
N ASN A 169 13.66 -4.25 -8.94
CA ASN A 169 12.98 -5.54 -9.00
C ASN A 169 11.51 -5.44 -9.46
N LEU A 170 10.92 -4.25 -9.55
CA LEU A 170 9.51 -4.10 -9.93
C LEU A 170 9.17 -4.75 -11.29
N ASN A 171 10.11 -4.78 -12.24
CA ASN A 171 9.89 -5.48 -13.50
C ASN A 171 9.83 -7.01 -13.32
N TYR A 172 10.64 -7.57 -12.42
CA TYR A 172 10.58 -8.99 -12.07
C TYR A 172 9.24 -9.34 -11.40
N GLU A 173 8.74 -8.46 -10.53
CA GLU A 173 7.41 -8.61 -9.93
C GLU A 173 6.28 -8.51 -10.97
N LEU A 174 6.41 -7.60 -11.94
CA LEU A 174 5.46 -7.48 -13.05
C LEU A 174 5.46 -8.70 -13.99
N ASP A 175 6.60 -9.36 -14.17
CA ASP A 175 6.70 -10.62 -14.92
C ASP A 175 5.89 -11.75 -14.27
N TYR A 176 5.76 -11.71 -12.94
CA TYR A 176 4.85 -12.60 -12.21
C TYR A 176 3.39 -12.12 -12.28
N LEU A 177 3.14 -10.83 -12.04
CA LEU A 177 1.80 -10.28 -11.88
C LEU A 177 0.97 -10.31 -13.18
N ILE A 178 1.54 -9.81 -14.28
CA ILE A 178 0.79 -9.56 -15.53
C ILE A 178 0.20 -10.85 -16.13
N PRO A 179 0.98 -11.94 -16.31
CA PRO A 179 0.42 -13.18 -16.86
C PRO A 179 -0.70 -13.76 -16.01
N ARG A 180 -0.59 -13.64 -14.67
CA ARG A 180 -1.58 -14.16 -13.72
C ARG A 180 -2.87 -13.36 -13.76
N MET A 181 -2.76 -12.04 -13.87
CA MET A 181 -3.92 -11.18 -14.05
C MET A 181 -4.62 -11.50 -15.38
N LYS A 182 -3.88 -11.60 -16.50
CA LYS A 182 -4.44 -11.97 -17.81
C LYS A 182 -5.11 -13.35 -17.77
N ALA A 183 -4.47 -14.34 -17.13
CA ALA A 183 -5.03 -15.68 -16.97
C ALA A 183 -6.35 -15.69 -16.18
N HIS A 184 -6.48 -14.86 -15.13
CA HIS A 184 -7.73 -14.76 -14.38
C HIS A 184 -8.90 -14.40 -15.29
N PHE A 185 -8.76 -13.36 -16.12
CA PHE A 185 -9.83 -12.92 -17.03
C PHE A 185 -10.09 -13.93 -18.16
N LEU A 186 -9.05 -14.62 -18.64
CA LEU A 186 -9.21 -15.69 -19.63
C LEU A 186 -10.07 -16.84 -19.09
N PHE A 187 -9.83 -17.27 -17.85
CA PHE A 187 -10.55 -18.40 -17.25
C PHE A 187 -11.91 -18.02 -16.65
N SER A 188 -12.07 -16.79 -16.15
CA SER A 188 -13.34 -16.29 -15.62
C SER A 188 -14.31 -15.83 -16.72
N LYS A 189 -13.86 -15.76 -17.98
CA LYS A 189 -14.57 -15.09 -19.08
C LYS A 189 -14.91 -13.63 -18.77
N GLY A 190 -14.11 -13.00 -17.92
CA GLY A 190 -14.26 -11.60 -17.55
C GLY A 190 -13.66 -10.66 -18.59
N ASN A 191 -13.84 -9.35 -18.37
CA ASN A 191 -13.28 -8.32 -19.24
C ASN A 191 -11.95 -7.79 -18.67
N PHE A 192 -10.84 -7.93 -19.41
CA PHE A 192 -9.54 -7.41 -18.98
C PHE A 192 -9.53 -5.88 -18.81
N THR A 193 -10.54 -5.15 -19.28
CA THR A 193 -10.72 -3.71 -19.01
C THR A 193 -11.52 -3.40 -17.73
N ALA A 194 -11.86 -4.39 -16.90
CA ALA A 194 -12.40 -4.14 -15.55
C ALA A 194 -11.45 -3.25 -14.73
N TRP A 195 -11.93 -2.49 -13.74
CA TRP A 195 -11.05 -1.61 -12.98
C TRP A 195 -10.14 -2.39 -12.03
N LYS A 196 -8.86 -2.04 -12.01
CA LYS A 196 -7.86 -2.61 -11.10
C LYS A 196 -7.27 -1.54 -10.20
N MET A 197 -6.88 -1.96 -8.99
CA MET A 197 -6.03 -1.19 -8.09
C MET A 197 -4.71 -1.93 -7.90
N ILE A 198 -3.60 -1.29 -8.25
CA ILE A 198 -2.25 -1.79 -7.97
C ILE A 198 -1.62 -0.86 -6.94
N THR A 199 -1.29 -1.40 -5.78
CA THR A 199 -0.53 -0.64 -4.76
C THR A 199 0.95 -0.98 -4.88
N ILE A 200 1.80 0.04 -4.87
CA ILE A 200 3.26 -0.10 -4.91
C ILE A 200 3.82 0.54 -3.64
N GLN A 201 4.56 -0.23 -2.84
CA GLN A 201 5.42 0.31 -1.78
C GLN A 201 6.77 -0.39 -1.85
N ILE A 202 7.79 0.36 -2.22
CA ILE A 202 9.15 -0.17 -2.36
C ILE A 202 10.16 0.95 -2.12
N GLY A 203 11.39 0.60 -1.76
CA GLY A 203 12.49 1.54 -1.59
C GLY A 203 13.13 1.52 -0.20
N SER A 204 12.57 0.76 0.75
CA SER A 204 13.24 0.55 2.04
C SER A 204 14.60 -0.13 1.83
N ASN A 205 14.67 -1.13 0.96
CA ASN A 205 15.93 -1.79 0.62
C ASN A 205 16.88 -0.87 -0.16
N ASP A 206 16.37 -0.03 -1.07
CA ASP A 206 17.18 0.97 -1.77
C ASP A 206 17.84 1.94 -0.76
N GLN A 207 17.08 2.46 0.19
CA GLN A 207 17.60 3.31 1.26
C GLN A 207 18.66 2.59 2.11
N CYS A 208 18.37 1.37 2.57
CA CYS A 208 19.34 0.56 3.34
C CYS A 208 20.63 0.29 2.56
N THR A 209 20.54 0.17 1.23
CA THR A 209 21.66 -0.18 0.33
C THR A 209 22.46 1.03 -0.10
N SER A 210 21.86 2.22 -0.05
CA SER A 210 22.46 3.47 -0.54
C SER A 210 23.80 3.82 0.12
N CYS A 211 24.03 3.37 1.36
CA CYS A 211 25.29 3.55 2.08
C CYS A 211 26.30 2.38 1.90
N SER A 212 25.97 1.37 1.09
CA SER A 212 26.81 0.18 0.90
C SER A 212 27.71 0.29 -0.33
N ASN A 213 28.95 -0.19 -0.22
CA ASN A 213 29.90 -0.18 -1.35
C ASN A 213 29.55 -1.16 -2.47
N PHE A 214 28.62 -2.11 -2.25
CA PHE A 214 28.37 -3.22 -3.17
C PHE A 214 27.20 -2.97 -4.14
N ALA A 215 26.22 -2.16 -3.74
CA ALA A 215 25.01 -1.97 -4.54
C ALA A 215 24.46 -0.54 -4.52
N ALA A 216 25.23 0.45 -4.01
CA ALA A 216 24.82 1.86 -4.01
C ALA A 216 24.52 2.41 -5.42
N GLU A 217 25.19 1.90 -6.46
CA GLU A 217 24.93 2.31 -7.86
C GLU A 217 23.49 2.01 -8.32
N TYR A 218 22.86 0.96 -7.77
CA TYR A 218 21.47 0.59 -8.07
C TYR A 218 20.46 1.36 -7.23
N ALA A 219 20.92 2.12 -6.22
CA ALA A 219 20.10 2.72 -5.19
C ALA A 219 20.22 4.25 -5.13
N THR A 220 20.74 4.90 -6.18
CA THR A 220 20.74 6.37 -6.26
C THR A 220 19.30 6.89 -6.42
N PRO A 221 19.01 8.14 -6.01
CA PRO A 221 17.69 8.74 -6.23
C PRO A 221 17.23 8.70 -7.70
N GLU A 222 18.15 8.93 -8.64
CA GLU A 222 17.87 8.90 -10.08
C GLU A 222 17.57 7.48 -10.57
N ALA A 223 18.33 6.48 -10.08
CA ALA A 223 18.10 5.09 -10.41
C ALA A 223 16.72 4.64 -9.89
N TYR A 224 16.42 4.92 -8.62
CA TYR A 224 15.13 4.65 -8.00
C TYR A 224 13.97 5.27 -8.81
N GLY A 225 14.05 6.56 -9.14
CA GLY A 225 13.04 7.26 -9.93
C GLY A 225 12.82 6.59 -11.29
N LYS A 226 13.90 6.25 -12.00
CA LYS A 226 13.84 5.55 -13.29
C LYS A 226 13.15 4.18 -13.19
N TYR A 227 13.42 3.42 -12.14
CA TYR A 227 12.79 2.10 -11.95
C TYR A 227 11.29 2.21 -11.66
N ILE A 228 10.89 3.17 -10.83
CA ILE A 228 9.47 3.45 -10.54
C ILE A 228 8.73 3.88 -11.81
N GLU A 229 9.29 4.84 -12.56
CA GLU A 229 8.72 5.29 -13.83
C GLU A 229 8.56 4.14 -14.84
N ALA A 230 9.59 3.31 -14.98
CA ALA A 230 9.55 2.15 -15.87
C ALA A 230 8.44 1.15 -15.49
N ALA A 231 8.26 0.89 -14.19
CA ALA A 231 7.22 -0.01 -13.70
C ALA A 231 5.81 0.57 -13.95
N ILE A 232 5.59 1.86 -13.66
CA ILE A 232 4.32 2.55 -13.89
C ILE A 232 4.00 2.59 -15.38
N GLU A 233 4.98 2.89 -16.23
CA GLU A 233 4.80 2.89 -17.68
C GLU A 233 4.48 1.51 -18.24
N ARG A 234 5.06 0.45 -17.65
CA ARG A 234 4.72 -0.92 -18.01
C ARG A 234 3.29 -1.29 -17.59
N ILE A 235 2.87 -0.92 -16.38
CA ILE A 235 1.48 -1.06 -15.93
C ILE A 235 0.53 -0.34 -16.90
N ARG A 236 0.80 0.93 -17.24
CA ARG A 236 -0.02 1.74 -18.15
C ARG A 236 -0.18 1.09 -19.53
N LYS A 237 0.88 0.46 -20.05
CA LYS A 237 0.88 -0.18 -21.37
C LYS A 237 0.22 -1.55 -21.37
N GLU A 238 0.40 -2.34 -20.31
CA GLU A 238 0.01 -3.76 -20.30
C GLU A 238 -1.25 -4.06 -19.50
N ILE A 239 -1.70 -3.15 -18.63
CA ILE A 239 -2.83 -3.35 -17.71
C ILE A 239 -3.79 -2.15 -17.83
N PRO A 240 -4.80 -2.20 -18.71
CA PRO A 240 -5.74 -1.10 -18.91
C PRO A 240 -6.61 -0.88 -17.66
N ASN A 241 -7.14 0.34 -17.52
CA ASN A 241 -8.06 0.74 -16.45
C ASN A 241 -7.52 0.41 -15.05
N THR A 242 -6.35 0.96 -14.75
CA THR A 242 -5.63 0.73 -13.50
C THR A 242 -5.44 2.04 -12.74
N VAL A 243 -5.81 2.03 -11.46
CA VAL A 243 -5.35 3.03 -10.49
C VAL A 243 -4.08 2.51 -9.84
N VAL A 244 -2.99 3.26 -9.96
CA VAL A 244 -1.74 2.98 -9.26
C VAL A 244 -1.70 3.80 -7.98
N ASN A 245 -1.74 3.13 -6.84
CA ASN A 245 -1.55 3.72 -5.53
C ASN A 245 -0.06 3.60 -5.14
N LEU A 246 0.72 4.64 -5.42
CA LEU A 246 2.14 4.69 -5.09
C LEU A 246 2.33 5.23 -3.67
N LEU A 247 2.75 4.36 -2.76
CA LEU A 247 3.00 4.70 -1.36
C LEU A 247 4.47 5.06 -1.16
N GLY A 248 4.71 6.19 -0.49
CA GLY A 248 6.04 6.57 -0.05
C GLY A 248 6.58 5.61 1.02
N ASN A 249 7.91 5.48 1.09
CA ASN A 249 8.53 4.82 2.23
C ASN A 249 8.33 5.66 3.49
N TYR A 250 8.09 4.98 4.61
CA TYR A 250 8.13 5.64 5.90
C TYR A 250 9.56 6.07 6.22
N LYS A 251 9.70 7.12 7.05
CA LYS A 251 11.01 7.54 7.55
C LYS A 251 11.51 6.47 8.51
N VAL A 252 12.46 5.63 8.08
CA VAL A 252 13.03 4.55 8.90
C VAL A 252 13.51 5.06 10.27
N LEU A 253 14.05 6.29 10.30
CA LEU A 253 14.49 6.94 11.54
C LEU A 253 13.37 7.14 12.58
N ASP A 254 12.11 7.33 12.14
CA ASP A 254 10.98 7.47 13.05
C ASP A 254 10.69 6.16 13.80
N ILE A 255 11.03 5.01 13.20
CA ILE A 255 10.96 3.72 13.91
C ILE A 255 11.96 3.73 15.06
N TYR A 256 13.23 4.06 14.79
CA TYR A 256 14.28 4.09 15.83
C TYR A 256 13.85 4.93 17.05
N TYR A 257 13.36 6.15 16.86
CA TYR A 257 12.95 6.99 17.98
C TYR A 257 11.73 6.47 18.74
N ARG A 258 10.85 5.71 18.09
CA ARG A 258 9.70 5.07 18.73
C ARG A 258 10.06 3.77 19.44
N THR A 259 11.14 3.12 19.04
CA THR A 259 11.52 1.80 19.55
C THR A 259 12.77 1.80 20.43
N VAL A 260 13.53 2.89 20.49
CA VAL A 260 14.82 2.96 21.22
C VAL A 260 14.69 2.65 22.72
N ASN A 261 13.57 3.04 23.33
CA ASN A 261 13.29 2.77 24.74
C ASN A 261 12.53 1.45 24.96
N GLU A 262 12.14 0.77 23.89
CA GLU A 262 11.30 -0.40 23.93
C GLU A 262 12.14 -1.68 23.90
N THR A 263 12.79 -1.93 25.04
CA THR A 263 13.78 -2.99 25.19
C THR A 263 13.20 -4.41 25.19
N ASP A 264 11.88 -4.59 25.21
CA ASP A 264 11.25 -5.92 25.25
C ASP A 264 11.09 -6.59 23.89
N TYR A 265 10.89 -5.81 22.82
CA TYR A 265 10.77 -6.32 21.45
C TYR A 265 11.97 -5.97 20.56
N CYS A 266 12.67 -4.86 20.80
CA CYS A 266 13.90 -4.48 20.11
C CYS A 266 15.14 -4.83 20.97
N LYS A 267 15.22 -6.09 21.45
CA LYS A 267 16.44 -6.58 22.11
C LYS A 267 17.54 -6.68 21.07
N ASN A 268 18.68 -6.02 21.33
CA ASN A 268 19.90 -6.06 20.54
C ASN A 268 20.07 -7.38 19.78
N VAL A 269 19.59 -7.42 18.53
CA VAL A 269 20.26 -8.20 17.50
C VAL A 269 21.52 -7.40 17.30
N THR A 270 22.67 -7.91 17.75
CA THR A 270 23.96 -7.22 17.80
C THR A 270 24.36 -6.71 16.42
N LEU A 271 23.81 -5.56 16.03
CA LEU A 271 24.19 -4.75 14.89
C LEU A 271 24.45 -3.38 15.49
N THR A 272 25.67 -3.20 15.97
CA THR A 272 26.24 -1.89 16.22
C THR A 272 26.15 -1.10 14.91
N PHE A 273 25.08 -0.33 14.73
CA PHE A 273 25.09 0.79 13.81
C PHE A 273 26.01 1.83 14.45
N ALA A 274 27.25 1.89 13.99
CA ALA A 274 28.12 3.01 14.29
C ALA A 274 27.48 4.26 13.69
N TYR A 275 26.74 5.00 14.53
CA TYR A 275 26.45 6.40 14.25
C TYR A 275 27.79 7.13 14.35
N GLU A 276 28.48 7.29 13.22
CA GLU A 276 29.49 8.34 13.12
C GLU A 276 28.74 9.67 13.11
N ASN A 277 28.78 10.34 14.27
CA ASN A 277 28.45 11.75 14.37
C ASN A 277 29.49 12.53 13.53
N SER A 278 29.20 12.78 12.26
CA SER A 278 29.89 13.81 11.50
C SER A 278 29.24 15.16 11.79
N VAL A 279 30.06 16.01 12.43
CA VAL A 279 29.86 17.42 12.74
C VAL A 279 29.63 18.25 11.48
#